data_AF-A0A8H4XV21-F1
#
_entry.id   AF-A0A8H4XV21-F1
#
_cell.length_a   1.000
_cell.length_b   1.000
_cell.length_c   1.000
_cell.angle_alpha   90.00
_cell.angle_beta   90.00
_cell.angle_gamma   90.00
#
_symmetry.space_group_name_H-M   'P 1'
#
loop_
_entity.id
_entity.type
_entity.pdbx_description
1 polymer ?
#
loop_
_entity_poly.entity_id
_entity_poly.type
_entity_poly.pdbx_seq_one_letter_code
_entity_poly.pdbx_strand_id
1 'polypeptide(L)'
;SVPPELLEYVEHGRNPDIYTREFVELVRRGNQLMRGKLNAFGTFRDILAENITTAMPELRDDVVQVVEATGGVPPGRRSGEQQNGTGSGSNDASSATTS
;
A
#
# COMPACT_ATOMS: atom_id res chain seq x y z
N SER A 1 -2.71 28.27 7.67
CA SER A 1 -3.88 28.57 8.52
C SER A 1 -4.06 27.42 9.48
N VAL A 2 -4.26 27.71 10.75
CA VAL A 2 -4.44 26.70 11.80
C VAL A 2 -5.93 26.30 11.83
N PRO A 3 -6.29 25.00 11.84
CA PRO A 3 -7.69 24.55 11.88
C PRO A 3 -8.54 25.26 12.95
N PRO A 4 -9.81 25.63 12.69
CA PRO A 4 -10.65 26.35 13.65
C PRO A 4 -10.84 25.63 14.99
N GLU A 5 -10.84 24.29 14.95
CA GLU A 5 -10.92 23.38 16.11
C GLU A 5 -9.78 23.62 17.14
N LEU A 6 -8.67 24.24 16.73
CA LEU A 6 -7.54 24.59 17.61
C LEU A 6 -7.79 25.81 18.48
N LEU A 7 -8.63 26.74 18.04
CA LEU A 7 -8.93 27.97 18.80
C LEU A 7 -9.83 27.66 20.01
N GLU A 8 -10.82 26.79 19.83
CA GLU A 8 -11.72 26.38 20.93
C GLU A 8 -10.97 25.64 22.04
N TYR A 9 -9.96 24.83 21.74
CA TYR A 9 -9.25 24.07 22.78
C TYR A 9 -8.35 24.92 23.69
N VAL A 10 -7.87 26.07 23.20
CA VAL A 10 -7.07 27.03 24.00
C VAL A 10 -7.96 27.87 24.92
N GLU A 11 -9.18 28.21 24.50
CA GLU A 11 -10.16 28.92 25.33
C GLU A 11 -10.63 28.11 26.55
N HIS A 12 -10.61 26.77 26.48
CA HIS A 12 -11.04 25.88 27.57
C HIS A 12 -9.92 25.42 28.53
N GLY A 13 -8.68 25.91 28.38
CA GLY A 13 -7.57 25.64 29.31
C GLY A 13 -7.01 24.21 29.28
N ARG A 14 -7.23 23.44 28.20
CA ARG A 14 -6.62 22.11 28.04
C ARG A 14 -5.17 22.22 27.57
N ASN A 15 -4.34 21.22 27.93
CA ASN A 15 -2.95 21.16 27.48
C ASN A 15 -2.89 21.11 25.94
N PRO A 16 -2.24 22.08 25.25
CA PRO A 16 -2.13 22.11 23.80
C PRO A 16 -1.44 20.87 23.19
N ASP A 17 -0.63 20.14 23.95
CA ASP A 17 0.00 18.89 23.50
C ASP A 17 -1.01 17.77 23.21
N ILE A 18 -2.17 17.79 23.87
CA ILE A 18 -3.23 16.78 23.69
C ILE A 18 -3.83 16.88 22.29
N TYR A 19 -4.08 18.10 21.78
CA TYR A 19 -4.62 18.28 20.43
C TYR A 19 -3.66 17.73 19.37
N THR A 20 -2.38 18.08 19.48
CA THR A 20 -1.38 17.65 18.49
C THR A 20 -1.29 16.14 18.44
N ARG A 21 -1.40 15.48 19.60
CA ARG A 21 -1.49 14.02 19.68
C ARG A 21 -2.75 13.47 19.02
N GLU A 22 -3.93 14.00 19.35
CA GLU A 22 -5.21 13.56 18.77
C GLU A 22 -5.23 13.75 17.24
N PHE A 23 -4.68 14.85 16.74
CA PHE A 23 -4.55 15.11 15.31
C PHE A 23 -3.67 14.08 14.61
N VAL A 24 -2.48 13.80 15.15
CA VAL A 24 -1.57 12.79 14.60
C VAL A 24 -2.22 11.40 14.63
N GLU A 25 -2.90 11.05 15.71
CA GLU A 25 -3.63 9.79 15.83
C GLU A 25 -4.77 9.69 14.81
N LEU A 26 -5.51 10.77 14.59
CA LEU A 26 -6.58 10.85 13.60
C LEU A 26 -6.05 10.69 12.17
N VAL A 27 -5.01 11.45 11.80
CA VAL A 27 -4.37 11.36 10.47
C VAL A 27 -3.81 9.95 10.25
N ARG A 28 -3.16 9.37 11.26
CA ARG A 28 -2.64 7.99 11.19
C ARG A 28 -3.77 6.99 10.96
N ARG A 29 -4.87 7.08 11.71
CA ARG A 29 -6.03 6.19 11.56
C ARG A 29 -6.68 6.36 10.18
N GLY A 30 -6.86 7.60 9.72
CA GLY A 30 -7.40 7.90 8.39
C GLY A 30 -6.55 7.31 7.28
N ASN A 31 -5.23 7.51 7.34
CA ASN A 31 -4.30 6.95 6.36
C ASN A 31 -4.29 5.42 6.36
N GLN A 32 -4.36 4.78 7.53
CA GLN A 32 -4.45 3.32 7.63
C GLN A 32 -5.76 2.79 7.04
N LEU A 33 -6.89 3.42 7.36
CA LEU A 33 -8.18 3.05 6.81
C LEU A 33 -8.20 3.15 5.29
N MET A 34 -7.68 4.26 4.74
CA MET A 34 -7.62 4.47 3.29
C MET A 34 -6.75 3.44 2.60
N ARG A 35 -5.56 3.14 3.16
CA ARG A 35 -4.69 2.07 2.65
C ARG A 35 -5.39 0.70 2.69
N GLY A 36 -6.10 0.39 3.78
CA GLY A 36 -6.88 -0.84 3.90
C GLY A 36 -7.95 -0.97 2.82
N LYS A 37 -8.70 0.12 2.54
CA LYS A 37 -9.69 0.15 1.46
C LYS A 37 -9.05 -0.08 0.09
N LEU A 38 -7.97 0.64 -0.22
CA LEU A 38 -7.27 0.50 -1.50
C LEU A 38 -6.78 -0.93 -1.71
N ASN A 39 -6.20 -1.56 -0.68
CA ASN A 39 -5.77 -2.95 -0.74
C ASN A 39 -6.96 -3.91 -0.97
N ALA A 40 -8.07 -3.72 -0.27
CA ALA A 40 -9.26 -4.56 -0.43
C ALA A 40 -9.84 -4.46 -1.86
N PHE A 41 -9.92 -3.24 -2.42
CA PHE A 41 -10.37 -3.04 -3.80
C PHE A 41 -9.38 -3.62 -4.82
N GLY A 42 -8.07 -3.51 -4.58
CA GLY A 42 -7.05 -4.14 -5.40
C GLY A 42 -7.20 -5.66 -5.45
N THR A 43 -7.33 -6.31 -4.30
CA THR A 43 -7.57 -7.76 -4.21
C THR A 43 -8.87 -8.17 -4.89
N PHE A 44 -9.96 -7.41 -4.69
CA PHE A 44 -11.23 -7.68 -5.34
C PHE A 44 -11.13 -7.60 -6.87
N ARG A 45 -10.48 -6.54 -7.40
CA ARG A 45 -10.21 -6.39 -8.83
C ARG A 45 -9.44 -7.59 -9.37
N ASP A 46 -8.37 -8.01 -8.69
CA ASP A 46 -7.50 -9.08 -9.18
C ASP A 46 -8.23 -10.43 -9.26
N ILE A 47 -9.01 -10.77 -8.22
CA ILE A 47 -9.84 -11.99 -8.19
C ILE A 47 -10.93 -11.93 -9.28
N LEU A 48 -11.58 -10.78 -9.43
CA LEU A 48 -12.63 -10.62 -10.44
C LEU A 48 -12.05 -10.74 -11.87
N ALA A 49 -10.89 -10.14 -12.13
CA ALA A 49 -10.21 -10.25 -13.42
C ALA A 49 -9.84 -11.71 -13.76
N GLU A 50 -9.32 -12.47 -12.78
CA GLU A 50 -9.03 -13.90 -12.95
C GLU A 50 -10.29 -14.71 -13.28
N ASN A 51 -11.39 -14.46 -12.57
CA ASN A 51 -12.66 -15.13 -12.81
C ASN A 51 -13.23 -14.80 -14.20
N ILE A 52 -13.20 -13.52 -14.61
CA ILE A 52 -13.71 -13.11 -15.93
C ILE A 52 -12.86 -13.72 -17.04
N THR A 53 -11.53 -13.64 -16.95
CA THR A 53 -10.65 -14.21 -17.99
C THR A 53 -10.75 -15.73 -18.11
N THR A 54 -11.10 -16.42 -17.02
CA THR A 54 -11.36 -17.86 -17.00
C THR A 54 -12.73 -18.20 -17.61
N ALA A 55 -13.78 -17.48 -17.23
CA ALA A 55 -15.16 -17.74 -17.66
C ALA A 55 -15.48 -17.21 -19.06
N MET A 56 -14.82 -16.13 -19.49
CA MET A 56 -15.06 -15.41 -20.74
C MET A 56 -13.72 -15.08 -21.41
N PRO A 57 -13.08 -16.05 -22.09
CA PRO A 57 -11.77 -15.86 -22.71
C PRO A 57 -11.73 -14.74 -23.76
N GLU A 58 -12.85 -14.45 -24.43
CA GLU A 58 -13.00 -13.38 -25.41
C GLU A 58 -12.83 -11.97 -24.82
N LEU A 59 -12.96 -11.81 -23.49
CA LEU A 59 -12.82 -10.52 -22.81
C LEU A 59 -11.40 -10.27 -22.26
N ARG A 60 -10.44 -11.15 -22.53
CA ARG A 60 -9.10 -11.07 -21.91
C ARG A 60 -8.40 -9.75 -22.14
N ASP A 61 -8.41 -9.24 -23.37
CA ASP A 61 -7.72 -8.00 -23.72
C ASP A 61 -8.38 -6.78 -23.09
N ASP A 62 -9.71 -6.77 -22.98
CA ASP A 62 -10.46 -5.72 -22.30
C ASP A 62 -10.19 -5.74 -20.78
N VAL A 63 -10.15 -6.93 -20.17
CA VAL A 63 -9.82 -7.09 -18.75
C VAL A 63 -8.39 -6.62 -18.47
N VAL A 64 -7.44 -6.94 -19.34
CA VAL A 64 -6.05 -6.45 -19.22
C VAL A 64 -6.02 -4.92 -19.21
N GLN A 65 -6.70 -4.26 -20.15
CA GLN A 65 -6.76 -2.80 -20.22
C GLN A 65 -7.37 -2.18 -18.95
N VAL A 66 -8.47 -2.74 -18.44
CA VAL A 66 -9.12 -2.24 -17.21
C VAL A 66 -8.24 -2.43 -15.97
N VAL A 67 -7.56 -3.57 -15.86
CA VAL A 67 -6.65 -3.83 -14.74
C VAL A 67 -5.48 -2.86 -14.76
N GLU A 68 -4.86 -2.60 -15.91
CA GLU A 68 -3.77 -1.62 -16.03
C GLU A 68 -4.25 -0.19 -15.73
N ALA A 69 -5.41 0.21 -16.27
CA ALA A 69 -6.00 1.53 -16.04
C ALA A 69 -6.35 1.79 -14.57
N THR A 70 -6.57 0.74 -13.78
CA THR A 70 -6.88 0.81 -12.35
C THR A 70 -5.66 0.52 -11.45
N GLY A 71 -4.44 0.52 -12.02
CA GLY A 71 -3.19 0.37 -11.28
C GLY A 71 -2.91 -1.06 -10.81
N GLY A 72 -3.41 -2.06 -11.54
CA GLY A 72 -3.20 -3.48 -11.28
C GLY A 72 -2.23 -4.14 -12.23
N VAL A 73 -1.81 -5.35 -11.89
CA VAL A 73 -0.95 -6.18 -12.75
C VAL A 73 -1.83 -7.25 -13.42
N PRO A 74 -1.91 -7.27 -14.76
CA PRO A 74 -2.76 -8.23 -15.47
C PRO A 74 -2.42 -9.69 -15.17
N PRO A 75 -3.43 -10.58 -15.13
CA PRO A 75 -3.20 -12.02 -15.06
C PRO A 75 -2.45 -12.49 -16.31
N GLY A 76 -1.27 -13.11 -16.12
CA GLY A 76 -0.37 -13.54 -17.20
C GLY A 76 0.99 -12.84 -17.21
N ARG A 77 1.06 -11.54 -16.84
CA ARG A 77 2.37 -10.84 -16.73
C ARG A 77 3.13 -11.24 -15.46
N ARG A 78 2.41 -11.65 -14.39
CA ARG A 78 2.99 -12.14 -13.13
C ARG A 78 3.96 -13.32 -13.30
N SER A 79 3.87 -14.07 -14.40
CA SER A 79 4.71 -15.24 -14.66
C SER A 79 5.97 -14.94 -15.50
N GLY A 80 6.10 -13.72 -16.05
CA GLY A 80 7.16 -13.37 -17.02
C GLY A 80 8.31 -12.50 -16.50
N GLU A 81 8.20 -11.92 -15.30
CA GLU A 81 9.20 -11.00 -14.74
C GLU A 81 9.89 -11.60 -13.51
N GLN A 82 10.64 -12.67 -13.76
CA GLN A 82 11.67 -13.16 -12.85
C GLN A 82 12.82 -13.75 -13.66
N GLN A 83 13.45 -12.93 -14.51
CA GLN A 83 14.71 -13.27 -15.18
C GLN A 83 15.63 -12.04 -15.31
N ASN A 84 16.57 -11.99 -14.35
CA ASN A 84 18.02 -11.78 -14.52
C ASN A 84 18.66 -10.40 -14.27
N GLY A 85 19.66 -10.43 -13.36
CA GLY A 85 20.78 -9.48 -13.20
C GLY A 85 20.86 -8.84 -11.80
N THR A 86 21.83 -9.06 -10.92
CA THR A 86 23.13 -9.75 -11.00
C THR A 86 23.61 -10.01 -9.56
N GLY A 87 24.15 -11.20 -9.28
CA GLY A 87 24.82 -11.50 -8.02
C GLY A 87 26.21 -10.85 -7.93
N SER A 88 26.57 -10.36 -6.75
CA SER A 88 27.96 -10.27 -6.32
C SER A 88 28.04 -10.84 -4.91
N GLY A 89 28.54 -12.06 -4.81
CA GLY A 89 28.80 -12.72 -3.54
C GLY A 89 30.07 -12.18 -2.88
N SER A 90 30.00 -12.05 -1.55
CA SER A 90 31.16 -12.07 -0.68
C SER A 90 30.69 -12.52 0.71
N ASN A 91 30.44 -13.82 0.84
CA ASN A 91 30.54 -14.48 2.14
C ASN A 91 32.02 -14.74 2.35
N ASP A 92 32.67 -13.89 3.14
CA ASP A 92 33.91 -14.27 3.80
C ASP A 92 33.63 -14.32 5.30
N ALA A 93 33.53 -15.55 5.81
CA ALA A 93 33.41 -15.83 7.22
C ALA A 93 34.81 -15.83 7.80
N SER A 94 35.07 -15.03 8.85
CA SER A 94 36.20 -15.29 9.74
C SER A 94 35.92 -14.76 11.15
N SER A 95 35.87 -15.72 12.05
CA SER A 95 35.85 -15.66 13.51
C SER A 95 37.09 -14.99 14.13
N ALA A 96 36.88 -14.20 15.19
CA ALA A 96 37.77 -14.03 16.38
C ALA A 96 37.00 -13.13 17.37
N THR A 97 36.56 -13.55 18.56
CA THR A 97 37.30 -13.99 19.76
C THR A 97 38.28 -12.95 20.29
N THR A 98 37.91 -12.37 21.45
CA THR A 98 38.78 -11.86 22.54
C THR A 98 39.57 -10.57 22.32
N SER A 99 39.21 -9.53 23.11
CA SER A 99 39.95 -9.11 24.31
C SER A 99 39.17 -8.08 25.11
#